data_AF-A0A7K7R7J1-F1
#
_entry.id   AF-A0A7K7R7J1-F1
#
_cell.length_a   1.000
_cell.length_b   1.000
_cell.length_c   1.000
_cell.angle_alpha   90.00
_cell.angle_beta   90.00
_cell.angle_gamma   90.00
#
_symmetry.space_group_name_H-M   'P 1'
#
loop_
_entity.id
_entity.type
_entity.pdbx_description
1 polymer ?
#
loop_
_entity_poly.entity_id
_entity_poly.type
_entity_poly.pdbx_seq_one_letter_code
_entity_poly.pdbx_strand_id
1 'polypeptide(L)'
;MLNSEPAVPDVPPARSDAGGSGAGGNPADPGSRKEPLSREERRRRRRATAKYRTAHATRERIRVEAFNVAFGELRRLLPTLPPDKKLSKIEILRLAICYISYLNHVLDV
;
A
#
# COMPACT_ATOMS: atom_id res chain seq x y z
N MET A 1 31.62 -6.46 17.83
CA MET A 1 30.38 -7.08 17.32
C MET A 1 29.34 -7.00 18.43
N LEU A 2 28.45 -6.01 18.38
CA LEU A 2 27.32 -5.90 19.30
C LEU A 2 26.10 -5.62 18.45
N ASN A 3 25.35 -6.67 18.14
CA ASN A 3 24.07 -6.57 17.48
C ASN A 3 23.02 -6.53 18.59
N SER A 4 22.51 -5.34 18.90
CA SER A 4 21.37 -5.19 19.81
C SER A 4 20.10 -5.40 19.00
N GLU A 5 19.54 -6.61 19.07
CA GLU A 5 18.17 -6.90 18.63
C GLU A 5 17.17 -6.05 19.45
N PRO A 6 16.22 -5.34 18.82
CA PRO A 6 15.11 -4.77 19.56
C PRO A 6 14.13 -5.89 19.93
N ALA A 7 13.88 -6.05 21.23
CA ALA A 7 12.90 -6.95 21.80
C ALA A 7 11.53 -6.76 21.11
N VAL A 8 11.07 -7.80 20.41
CA VAL A 8 9.70 -7.90 19.92
C VAL A 8 8.76 -8.01 21.12
N PRO A 9 7.77 -7.11 21.29
CA PRO A 9 6.76 -7.30 22.32
C PRO A 9 5.89 -8.49 21.92
N ASP A 10 5.76 -9.43 22.86
CA ASP A 10 4.92 -10.63 22.75
C ASP A 10 3.50 -10.21 22.37
N VAL A 11 3.10 -10.51 21.13
CA VAL A 11 1.74 -10.20 20.64
C VAL A 11 0.83 -11.29 21.18
N PRO A 12 -0.13 -10.97 22.07
CA PRO A 12 -1.05 -11.96 22.60
C PRO A 12 -1.89 -12.57 21.47
N PRO A 13 -2.31 -13.85 21.58
CA PRO A 13 -3.14 -14.49 20.58
C PRO A 13 -4.41 -13.66 20.37
N ALA A 14 -4.71 -13.37 19.10
CA ALA A 14 -5.89 -12.62 18.69
C ALA A 14 -7.13 -13.21 19.39
N ARG A 15 -7.66 -12.45 20.35
CA ARG A 15 -8.92 -12.76 21.01
C ARG A 15 -9.96 -12.85 19.91
N SER A 16 -10.57 -14.02 19.78
CA SER A 16 -11.76 -14.25 18.99
C SER A 16 -12.87 -13.38 19.55
N ASP A 17 -13.07 -12.19 18.96
CA ASP A 17 -14.24 -11.35 19.20
C ASP A 17 -15.45 -12.00 18.53
N ALA A 18 -15.99 -13.00 19.21
CA ALA A 18 -17.41 -13.29 19.16
C ALA A 18 -18.13 -12.14 19.90
N GLY A 19 -19.07 -11.46 19.24
CA GLY A 19 -19.98 -10.55 19.95
C GLY A 19 -20.28 -9.22 19.27
N GLY A 20 -20.62 -9.23 17.99
CA GLY A 20 -21.39 -8.14 17.37
C GLY A 20 -22.89 -8.37 17.52
N SER A 21 -23.38 -8.58 18.74
CA SER A 21 -24.82 -8.60 19.03
C SER A 21 -25.37 -7.19 18.91
N GLY A 22 -26.01 -6.93 17.79
CA GLY A 22 -26.82 -5.74 17.54
C GLY A 22 -28.10 -6.13 16.83
N ALA A 23 -28.78 -7.17 17.31
CA ALA A 23 -30.13 -7.53 16.90
C ALA A 23 -31.06 -7.38 18.10
N GLY A 24 -31.31 -6.12 18.48
CA GLY A 24 -32.53 -5.76 19.19
C GLY A 24 -33.70 -5.98 18.23
N GLY A 25 -34.24 -7.19 18.22
CA GLY A 25 -35.45 -7.52 17.48
C GLY A 25 -36.64 -6.85 18.15
N ASN A 26 -37.12 -5.76 17.56
CA ASN A 26 -38.48 -5.31 17.82
C ASN A 26 -39.46 -6.38 17.30
N PRO A 27 -40.57 -6.67 18.01
CA PRO A 27 -41.58 -7.58 17.52
C PRO A 27 -42.17 -7.02 16.23
N ALA A 28 -42.45 -7.94 15.30
CA ALA A 28 -42.81 -7.69 13.93
C ALA A 28 -43.88 -6.59 13.73
N ASP A 29 -43.52 -5.54 13.01
CA ASP A 29 -44.45 -4.74 12.23
C ASP A 29 -44.54 -5.34 10.81
N PRO A 30 -45.68 -5.89 10.38
CA PRO A 30 -45.84 -6.58 9.10
C PRO A 30 -46.08 -5.62 7.92
N GLY A 31 -45.49 -4.42 7.93
CA GLY A 31 -45.76 -3.36 6.93
C GLY A 31 -44.55 -2.79 6.17
N SER A 32 -43.31 -2.98 6.62
CA SER A 32 -42.16 -2.27 6.04
C SER A 32 -41.45 -3.06 4.95
N ARG A 33 -41.96 -3.01 3.72
CA ARG A 33 -41.24 -3.44 2.51
C ARG A 33 -39.95 -2.62 2.42
N LYS A 34 -38.79 -3.22 2.76
CA LYS A 34 -37.49 -2.56 2.59
C LYS A 34 -37.26 -2.41 1.09
N GLU A 35 -37.53 -1.21 0.58
CA GLU A 35 -37.22 -0.85 -0.81
C GLU A 35 -35.79 -1.28 -1.14
N PRO A 36 -35.57 -1.94 -2.29
CA PRO A 36 -34.26 -2.42 -2.64
C PRO A 36 -33.31 -1.22 -2.77
N LEU A 37 -32.26 -1.22 -1.94
CA LEU A 37 -31.23 -0.17 -1.97
C LEU A 37 -30.80 0.08 -3.41
N SER A 38 -30.69 1.35 -3.76
CA SER A 38 -30.16 1.76 -5.06
C SER A 38 -28.79 1.10 -5.28
N ARG A 39 -28.46 0.81 -6.53
CA ARG A 39 -27.16 0.25 -6.92
C ARG A 39 -26.00 1.05 -6.32
N GLU A 40 -26.16 2.37 -6.22
CA GLU A 40 -25.15 3.26 -5.64
C GLU A 40 -25.03 3.12 -4.12
N GLU A 41 -26.15 3.01 -3.40
CA GLU A 41 -26.13 2.78 -1.94
C GLU A 41 -25.50 1.43 -1.58
N ARG A 42 -25.80 0.38 -2.35
CA ARG A 42 -25.17 -0.93 -2.15
C ARG A 42 -23.66 -0.86 -2.36
N ARG A 43 -23.19 -0.08 -3.35
CA ARG A 43 -21.76 0.14 -3.61
C ARG A 43 -21.12 0.96 -2.49
N ARG A 44 -21.78 2.01 -2.00
CA ARG A 44 -21.32 2.83 -0.88
C ARG A 44 -21.18 1.99 0.40
N ARG A 45 -22.19 1.18 0.73
CA ARG A 45 -22.16 0.29 1.90
C ARG A 45 -21.02 -0.72 1.83
N ARG A 46 -20.80 -1.33 0.65
CA ARG A 46 -19.66 -2.24 0.44
C ARG A 46 -18.33 -1.54 0.68
N ARG A 47 -18.14 -0.32 0.15
CA ARG A 47 -16.91 0.46 0.32
C ARG A 47 -16.66 0.88 1.77
N ALA A 48 -17.74 1.09 2.54
CA ALA A 48 -17.68 1.40 3.96
C ALA A 48 -17.37 0.18 4.85
N THR A 49 -17.30 -1.04 4.31
CA THR A 49 -16.86 -2.20 5.10
C THR A 49 -15.36 -2.17 5.38
N ALA A 50 -14.96 -2.57 6.58
CA ALA A 50 -13.54 -2.69 6.94
C ALA A 50 -12.79 -3.64 6.00
N LYS A 51 -13.43 -4.75 5.59
CA LYS A 51 -12.89 -5.71 4.61
C LYS A 51 -12.56 -5.06 3.27
N TYR A 52 -13.43 -4.18 2.74
CA TYR A 52 -13.15 -3.48 1.49
C TYR A 52 -11.99 -2.50 1.66
N ARG A 53 -11.99 -1.69 2.73
CA ARG A 53 -10.93 -0.71 2.99
C ARG A 53 -9.56 -1.37 3.16
N THR A 54 -9.48 -2.42 3.97
CA THR A 54 -8.24 -3.18 4.20
C THR A 54 -7.73 -3.83 2.91
N ALA A 55 -8.60 -4.52 2.16
CA ALA A 55 -8.21 -5.10 0.87
C ALA A 55 -7.69 -4.05 -0.13
N HIS A 56 -8.31 -2.86 -0.18
CA HIS A 56 -7.85 -1.77 -1.04
C HIS A 56 -6.52 -1.18 -0.58
N ALA A 57 -6.34 -0.98 0.73
CA ALA A 57 -5.09 -0.51 1.31
C ALA A 57 -3.93 -1.49 1.04
N THR A 58 -4.17 -2.80 1.18
CA THR A 58 -3.18 -3.84 0.85
C THR A 58 -2.79 -3.81 -0.61
N ARG A 59 -3.76 -3.69 -1.53
CA ARG A 59 -3.47 -3.58 -2.97
C ARG A 59 -2.62 -2.36 -3.29
N GLU A 60 -2.94 -1.22 -2.69
CA GLU A 60 -2.16 0.00 -2.91
C GLU A 60 -0.75 -0.11 -2.33
N ARG A 61 -0.59 -0.73 -1.16
CA ARG A 61 0.74 -1.03 -0.59
C ARG A 61 1.57 -1.87 -1.55
N ILE A 62 1.01 -2.96 -2.08
CA ILE A 62 1.70 -3.83 -3.06
C ILE A 62 2.08 -3.04 -4.31
N ARG A 63 1.18 -2.19 -4.82
CA ARG A 63 1.46 -1.33 -5.99
C ARG A 63 2.65 -0.39 -5.74
N VAL A 64 2.68 0.25 -4.58
CA VAL A 64 3.76 1.17 -4.18
C VAL A 64 5.07 0.42 -3.92
N GLU A 65 5.00 -0.78 -3.35
CA GLU A 65 6.16 -1.64 -3.13
C GLU A 65 6.79 -2.05 -4.47
N ALA A 66 5.98 -2.54 -5.43
CA ALA A 66 6.45 -2.87 -6.77
C ALA A 66 7.09 -1.65 -7.47
N PHE A 67 6.48 -0.46 -7.31
CA PHE A 67 7.07 0.78 -7.80
C PHE A 67 8.44 1.07 -7.15
N ASN A 68 8.57 0.90 -5.83
CA ASN A 68 9.82 1.16 -5.11
C ASN A 68 10.91 0.15 -5.48
N VAL A 69 10.57 -1.11 -5.75
CA VAL A 69 11.51 -2.14 -6.26
C VAL A 69 12.07 -1.70 -7.61
N ALA A 70 11.21 -1.32 -8.56
CA ALA A 70 11.66 -0.80 -9.85
C ALA A 70 12.54 0.46 -9.71
N PHE A 71 12.22 1.32 -8.74
CA PHE A 71 13.02 2.51 -8.42
C PHE A 71 14.41 2.17 -7.86
N GLY A 72 14.49 1.11 -7.05
CA GLY A 72 15.75 0.56 -6.54
C GLY A 72 16.63 -0.01 -7.65
N GLU A 73 16.04 -0.76 -8.59
CA GLU A 73 16.76 -1.26 -9.76
C GLU A 73 17.31 -0.12 -10.62
N LEU A 74 16.51 0.91 -10.88
CA LEU A 74 16.98 2.10 -11.58
C LEU A 74 18.16 2.75 -10.85
N ARG A 75 18.08 2.93 -9.52
CA ARG A 75 19.17 3.50 -8.71
C ARG A 75 20.48 2.72 -8.83
N ARG A 76 20.42 1.40 -8.92
CA ARG A 76 21.61 0.53 -9.02
C ARG A 76 22.38 0.73 -10.33
N LEU A 77 21.70 1.14 -11.40
CA LEU A 77 22.31 1.41 -12.70
C LEU A 77 22.97 2.80 -12.78
N LEU A 78 22.68 3.70 -11.82
CA LEU A 78 23.17 5.07 -11.87
C LEU A 78 24.56 5.21 -11.25
N PRO A 79 25.51 5.89 -11.92
CA PRO A 79 26.83 6.14 -11.36
C PRO A 79 26.77 7.18 -10.24
N THR A 80 27.30 6.85 -9.06
CA THR A 80 27.41 7.78 -7.92
C THR A 80 28.73 7.65 -7.18
N LEU A 81 29.22 8.76 -6.61
CA LEU A 81 30.36 8.80 -5.70
C LEU A 81 29.91 9.38 -4.35
N PRO A 82 30.00 8.64 -3.23
CA PRO A 82 30.31 7.21 -3.14
C PRO A 82 29.18 6.32 -3.71
N PRO A 83 29.44 5.01 -3.98
CA PRO A 83 28.46 4.10 -4.58
C PRO A 83 27.15 3.96 -3.81
N ASP A 84 27.21 4.11 -2.49
CA ASP A 84 26.10 4.00 -1.53
C ASP A 84 25.39 5.33 -1.25
N LYS A 85 25.69 6.39 -2.01
CA LYS A 85 25.04 7.70 -1.87
C LYS A 85 23.51 7.54 -1.93
N LYS A 86 22.83 7.96 -0.86
CA LYS A 86 21.35 8.00 -0.85
C LYS A 86 20.87 9.08 -1.80
N LEU A 87 20.04 8.69 -2.77
CA LEU A 87 19.41 9.60 -3.71
C LEU A 87 17.89 9.65 -3.47
N SER A 88 17.32 10.84 -3.52
CA SER A 88 15.87 11.02 -3.54
C SER A 88 15.26 10.58 -4.88
N LYS A 89 13.93 10.40 -4.91
CA LYS A 89 13.24 9.97 -6.13
C LYS A 89 13.48 10.91 -7.31
N ILE A 90 13.49 12.22 -7.06
CA ILE A 90 13.72 13.22 -8.10
C ILE A 90 15.17 13.21 -8.59
N GLU A 91 16.14 13.02 -7.70
CA GLU A 91 17.56 12.95 -8.08
C GLU A 91 17.83 11.73 -8.97
N ILE A 92 17.26 10.57 -8.65
CA ILE A 92 17.38 9.35 -9.47
C ILE A 92 16.85 9.61 -10.88
N LEU A 93 15.67 10.24 -11.03
CA LEU A 93 15.10 10.54 -12.34
C LEU A 93 15.98 11.50 -13.14
N ARG A 94 16.44 12.58 -12.50
CA ARG A 94 17.33 13.56 -13.15
C ARG A 94 18.64 12.93 -13.58
N LEU A 95 19.26 12.14 -12.71
CA LEU A 95 20.52 11.47 -12.99
C LEU A 95 20.38 10.41 -14.08
N ALA A 96 19.26 9.67 -14.12
CA ALA A 96 18.97 8.73 -15.20
C ALA A 96 18.90 9.42 -16.56
N ILE A 97 18.19 10.55 -16.65
CA ILE A 97 18.13 11.35 -17.89
C ILE A 97 19.52 11.81 -18.31
N CYS A 98 20.29 12.40 -17.39
CA CYS A 98 21.65 12.85 -17.68
C CYS A 98 22.56 11.69 -18.12
N TYR A 99 22.43 10.52 -17.50
CA TYR A 99 23.28 9.38 -17.79
C TYR A 99 22.97 8.76 -19.16
N ILE A 100 21.69 8.65 -19.54
CA ILE A 100 21.30 8.24 -20.89
C ILE A 100 21.88 9.20 -21.93
N SER A 101 21.73 10.52 -21.73
CA SER A 101 22.29 11.52 -22.65
C SER A 101 23.81 11.45 -22.75
N TYR A 102 24.49 11.21 -21.62
CA TYR A 102 25.95 11.03 -21.60
C TYR A 102 26.38 9.80 -22.41
N LEU A 103 25.73 8.65 -22.20
CA LEU A 103 26.06 7.43 -22.93
C LEU A 103 25.80 7.58 -24.43
N ASN A 104 24.70 8.22 -24.84
CA ASN A 104 24.44 8.52 -26.25
C ASN A 104 25.56 9.38 -26.85
N HIS A 105 25.98 10.44 -26.17
CA HIS A 105 27.08 11.28 -26.64
C HIS A 105 28.39 10.48 -26.79
N VAL A 106 28.72 9.60 -25.85
CA VAL A 106 29.92 8.74 -25.93
C VAL A 106 29.86 7.77 -27.10
N LEU A 107 28.68 7.31 -27.50
CA LEU A 107 28.49 6.37 -28.62
C LEU A 107 28.45 7.06 -29.99
N ASP A 108 28.07 8.33 -30.05
CA ASP A 108 28.02 9.13 -31.28
C ASP A 108 29.40 9.69 -31.71
N VAL A 109 30.42 9.54 -30.87
CA VAL A 109 31.83 9.87 -31.17
C VAL A 109 32.58 8.62 -31.62
#